data_AF-A0AAV9XAA0-F1
#
_entry.id   AF-A0AAV9XAA0-F1
#
_cell.length_a   1.000
_cell.length_b   1.000
_cell.length_c   1.000
_cell.angle_alpha   90.00
_cell.angle_beta   90.00
_cell.angle_gamma   90.00
#
_symmetry.space_group_name_H-M   'P 1'
#
loop_
_entity.id
_entity.type
_entity.pdbx_description
1 polymer ?
#
loop_
_entity_poly.entity_id
_entity_poly.type
_entity_poly.pdbx_seq_one_letter_code
_entity_poly.pdbx_strand_id
1 'polypeptide(L)'
;MAARPTSSSGGRPSGAQERKYHQDFITRIRYQNHLPAPPQPPKLLEIPNNAGSEYTSANFASRLVREQPLNIEVDSELGMPLDLLPFGPDVFSPNLTTANNALRAPEAPPKVHPHDQLLLRPISALGKPSHAKAGVSFLRRTEYISNEFHRSTFQSTTSRELIDSITKHAKRTIKNPTNDPVAMLQAVLKGFDVANPPTGKTWALPKHPTKPNLRPVNSWPVLPDLDAHPDGLGYVIVKLSTNPVATSHNRDPGLDFALLRPWNDDGAPEDSKFHYYLPDGDTVSSAVKRKYEEVDTSNEDYTHTSAEGRKFYRFKRLRAYEYVVPPEVMKDTYREVVLVMRGASEGGKKSKGAYFSPIFQRNILRPMRTKDVDEDEANKADIAEVKFRDLLPEEDERIQEQVSLLAEGE
;
A
#
# COMPACT_ATOMS: atom_id res chain seq x y z
N MET A 1 -10.75 53.82 -42.31
CA MET A 1 -11.07 55.25 -42.11
C MET A 1 -10.17 56.07 -43.01
N ALA A 2 -10.71 57.16 -43.55
CA ALA A 2 -10.12 58.15 -44.45
C ALA A 2 -9.91 57.71 -45.91
N ALA A 3 -10.27 58.48 -46.94
CA ALA A 3 -11.28 59.52 -47.16
C ALA A 3 -11.40 59.63 -48.70
N ARG A 4 -12.60 59.80 -49.24
CA ARG A 4 -12.82 60.07 -50.67
C ARG A 4 -12.51 61.54 -50.98
N PRO A 5 -11.81 61.87 -52.08
CA PRO A 5 -11.83 63.22 -52.62
C PRO A 5 -13.00 63.40 -53.61
N THR A 6 -13.59 64.58 -53.48
CA THR A 6 -14.75 65.14 -54.17
C THR A 6 -14.44 65.55 -55.60
N SER A 7 -15.46 65.43 -56.44
CA SER A 7 -15.54 65.93 -57.82
C SER A 7 -15.50 67.45 -57.90
N SER A 8 -14.79 68.00 -58.90
CA SER A 8 -15.18 69.25 -59.54
C SER A 8 -15.36 69.03 -61.04
N SER A 9 -16.52 69.46 -61.48
CA SER A 9 -17.07 69.38 -62.83
C SER A 9 -16.61 70.55 -63.70
N GLY A 10 -16.50 70.30 -65.00
CA GLY A 10 -16.88 71.29 -66.01
C GLY A 10 -15.80 71.65 -67.02
N GLY A 11 -15.91 71.10 -68.24
CA GLY A 11 -15.18 71.59 -69.41
C GLY A 11 -14.96 70.55 -70.51
N ARG A 12 -16.01 70.23 -71.28
CA ARG A 12 -15.88 69.86 -72.71
C ARG A 12 -16.09 71.16 -73.51
N PRO A 13 -15.65 71.32 -74.78
CA PRO A 13 -15.36 70.27 -75.77
C PRO A 13 -14.15 70.57 -76.70
N SER A 14 -13.73 69.58 -77.49
CA SER A 14 -13.58 69.69 -78.96
C SER A 14 -12.67 68.57 -79.47
N GLY A 15 -13.05 68.05 -80.64
CA GLY A 15 -12.62 66.75 -81.14
C GLY A 15 -11.14 66.67 -81.50
N ALA A 16 -10.51 65.60 -81.04
CA ALA A 16 -9.36 65.00 -81.65
C ALA A 16 -9.49 63.48 -81.42
N GLN A 17 -9.37 62.69 -82.49
CA GLN A 17 -9.43 61.23 -82.44
C GLN A 17 -8.39 60.70 -81.44
N GLU A 18 -8.88 60.17 -80.33
CA GLU A 18 -8.07 59.65 -79.22
C GLU A 18 -7.34 58.38 -79.68
N ARG A 19 -6.04 58.50 -79.99
CA ARG A 19 -5.16 57.32 -80.08
C ARG A 19 -5.00 56.79 -78.66
N LYS A 20 -5.66 55.67 -78.34
CA LYS A 20 -5.46 54.96 -77.07
C LYS A 20 -3.99 54.55 -76.96
N TYR A 21 -3.25 55.17 -76.04
CA TYR A 21 -1.92 54.70 -75.65
C TYR A 21 -2.11 53.53 -74.67
N HIS A 22 -1.73 52.32 -75.08
CA HIS A 22 -1.64 51.18 -74.17
C HIS A 22 -0.33 51.28 -73.39
N GLN A 23 -0.38 51.90 -72.21
CA GLN A 23 0.71 51.84 -71.23
C GLN A 23 0.52 50.59 -70.36
N ASP A 24 1.10 49.47 -70.77
CA ASP A 24 1.22 48.29 -69.91
C ASP A 24 2.60 48.29 -69.21
N PHE A 25 2.66 47.70 -68.02
CA PHE A 25 3.88 47.66 -67.22
C PHE A 25 4.93 46.74 -67.86
N ILE A 26 5.93 47.32 -68.52
CA ILE A 26 6.99 46.56 -69.17
C ILE A 26 7.95 46.05 -68.11
N THR A 27 7.84 44.77 -67.76
CA THR A 27 8.83 44.07 -66.95
C THR A 27 9.48 42.94 -67.73
N ARG A 28 10.78 42.78 -67.51
CA ARG A 28 11.55 41.73 -68.18
C ARG A 28 11.33 40.41 -67.47
N ILE A 29 10.41 39.61 -67.99
CA ILE A 29 10.15 38.26 -67.47
C ILE A 29 11.31 37.35 -67.89
N ARG A 30 12.02 36.76 -66.92
CA ARG A 30 13.02 35.70 -67.15
C ARG A 30 12.69 34.51 -66.27
N TYR A 31 12.68 33.32 -66.87
CA TYR A 31 12.60 32.07 -66.13
C TYR A 31 14.02 31.62 -65.77
N GLN A 32 14.29 31.39 -64.49
CA GLN A 32 15.57 30.89 -64.00
C GLN A 32 15.34 29.62 -63.18
N ASN A 33 16.16 28.60 -63.42
CA ASN A 33 16.19 27.36 -62.66
C ASN A 33 17.51 27.30 -61.87
N HIS A 34 17.56 27.97 -60.72
CA HIS A 34 18.73 27.91 -59.86
C HIS A 34 18.80 26.54 -59.19
N LEU A 35 19.91 25.82 -59.44
CA LEU A 35 20.15 24.55 -58.76
C LEU A 35 20.38 24.80 -57.26
N PRO A 36 19.85 23.94 -56.38
CA PRO A 36 20.14 24.04 -54.96
C PRO A 36 21.63 23.80 -54.72
N ALA A 37 22.15 24.38 -53.63
CA ALA A 37 23.52 24.10 -53.21
C ALA A 37 23.71 22.59 -52.96
N PRO A 38 24.89 22.03 -53.26
CA PRO A 38 25.11 20.60 -53.10
C PRO A 38 24.91 20.20 -51.63
N PRO A 39 24.08 19.19 -51.35
CA PRO A 39 23.95 18.67 -50.00
C PRO A 39 25.28 17.99 -49.64
N GLN A 40 25.89 18.39 -48.53
CA GLN A 40 27.07 17.73 -47.98
C GLN A 40 26.61 16.74 -46.91
N PRO A 41 26.18 15.51 -47.27
CA PRO A 41 25.77 14.55 -46.27
C PRO A 41 26.98 14.13 -45.41
N PRO A 42 26.73 13.70 -44.17
CA PRO A 42 27.78 13.18 -43.31
C PRO A 42 28.44 11.93 -43.93
N LYS A 43 29.76 11.84 -43.81
CA LYS A 43 30.52 10.69 -44.33
C LYS A 43 30.42 9.52 -43.37
N LEU A 44 29.95 8.37 -43.86
CA LEU A 44 29.97 7.13 -43.08
C LEU A 44 31.40 6.61 -42.99
N LEU A 45 31.80 6.22 -41.78
CA LEU A 45 33.08 5.58 -41.53
C LEU A 45 32.88 4.07 -41.52
N GLU A 46 33.84 3.35 -42.10
CA GLU A 46 33.84 1.89 -42.06
C GLU A 46 34.32 1.43 -40.67
N ILE A 47 33.45 0.73 -39.97
CA ILE A 47 33.76 0.13 -38.67
C ILE A 47 34.42 -1.23 -38.94
N PRO A 48 35.65 -1.48 -38.44
CA PRO A 48 36.35 -2.73 -38.72
C PRO A 48 35.62 -3.92 -38.06
N ASN A 49 35.43 -5.00 -38.82
CA ASN A 49 34.80 -6.24 -38.34
C ASN A 49 35.80 -7.41 -38.44
N ASN A 50 36.19 -7.96 -37.29
CA ASN A 50 37.19 -9.04 -37.19
C ASN A 50 36.58 -10.46 -37.04
N ALA A 51 35.26 -10.60 -37.28
CA ALA A 51 34.52 -11.84 -37.00
C ALA A 51 35.01 -13.09 -37.74
N GLY A 52 35.69 -12.95 -38.88
CA GLY A 52 36.22 -14.08 -39.65
C GLY A 52 37.22 -14.97 -38.87
N SER A 53 38.04 -14.35 -38.00
CA SER A 53 38.97 -15.09 -37.14
C SER A 53 38.27 -15.85 -36.00
N GLU A 54 37.15 -15.32 -35.52
CA GLU A 54 36.37 -15.91 -34.45
C GLU A 54 35.62 -17.15 -34.93
N TYR A 55 35.06 -17.12 -36.14
CA TYR A 55 34.33 -18.25 -36.74
C TYR A 55 35.20 -19.46 -37.06
N THR A 56 36.49 -19.27 -37.29
CA THR A 56 37.44 -20.35 -37.61
C THR A 56 38.12 -20.92 -36.37
N SER A 57 37.86 -20.36 -35.19
CA SER A 57 38.40 -20.85 -33.93
C SER A 57 37.77 -22.17 -33.50
N ALA A 58 38.55 -23.08 -32.92
CA ALA A 58 38.04 -24.35 -32.38
C ALA A 58 36.99 -24.14 -31.27
N ASN A 59 37.07 -23.02 -30.56
CA ASN A 59 36.11 -22.63 -29.52
C ASN A 59 34.71 -22.41 -30.10
N PHE A 60 34.60 -21.93 -31.33
CA PHE A 60 33.31 -21.75 -32.00
C PHE A 60 32.58 -23.08 -32.21
N ALA A 61 33.31 -24.15 -32.53
CA ALA A 61 32.75 -25.49 -32.70
C ALA A 61 32.52 -26.26 -31.39
N SER A 62 33.02 -25.76 -30.26
CA SER A 62 32.97 -26.47 -28.96
C SER A 62 31.54 -26.80 -28.50
N ARG A 63 30.58 -25.91 -28.80
CA ARG A 63 29.17 -26.12 -28.47
C ARG A 63 28.57 -27.31 -29.24
N LEU A 64 28.87 -27.40 -30.53
CA LEU A 64 28.41 -28.48 -31.38
C LEU A 64 28.95 -29.83 -30.91
N VAL A 65 30.23 -29.88 -30.55
CA VAL A 65 30.87 -31.11 -30.05
C VAL A 65 30.24 -31.57 -28.73
N ARG A 66 29.85 -30.64 -27.84
CA ARG A 66 29.19 -30.98 -26.57
C ARG A 66 27.74 -31.43 -26.74
N GLU A 67 27.07 -31.03 -27.83
CA GLU A 67 25.72 -31.47 -28.15
C GLU A 67 25.69 -32.87 -28.80
N GLN A 68 26.82 -33.36 -29.28
CA GLN A 68 26.91 -34.72 -29.82
C GLN A 68 26.69 -35.76 -28.70
N PRO A 69 25.77 -36.73 -28.88
CA PRO A 69 25.53 -37.75 -27.87
C PRO A 69 26.79 -38.57 -27.63
N LEU A 70 27.13 -38.76 -26.36
CA LEU A 70 28.27 -39.57 -25.96
C LEU A 70 27.98 -41.05 -26.22
N ASN A 71 28.98 -41.76 -26.74
CA ASN A 71 28.89 -43.21 -26.83
C ASN A 71 28.90 -43.80 -25.41
N ILE A 72 27.89 -44.61 -25.11
CA ILE A 72 27.76 -45.34 -23.83
C ILE A 72 28.23 -46.79 -23.93
N GLU A 73 28.59 -47.26 -25.14
CA GLU A 73 29.14 -48.58 -25.36
C GLU A 73 30.59 -48.62 -24.87
N VAL A 74 30.81 -49.28 -23.73
CA VAL A 74 32.12 -49.41 -23.09
C VAL A 74 32.95 -50.52 -23.75
N ASP A 75 32.35 -51.70 -23.90
CA ASP A 75 32.93 -52.89 -24.51
C ASP A 75 31.85 -53.71 -25.25
N SER A 76 32.20 -54.90 -25.75
CA SER A 76 31.27 -55.80 -26.44
C SER A 76 30.15 -56.36 -25.54
N GLU A 77 30.30 -56.29 -24.22
CA GLU A 77 29.35 -56.84 -23.23
C GLU A 77 28.66 -55.72 -22.42
N LEU A 78 28.75 -54.47 -22.89
CA LEU A 78 28.18 -53.28 -22.26
C LEU A 78 28.55 -53.15 -20.77
N GLY A 79 29.76 -53.54 -20.40
CA GLY A 79 30.27 -53.50 -19.02
C GLY A 79 29.67 -54.55 -18.08
N MET A 80 28.95 -55.54 -18.59
CA MET A 80 28.42 -56.67 -17.82
C MET A 80 29.08 -57.98 -18.28
N PRO A 81 30.29 -58.32 -17.78
CA PRO A 81 31.02 -59.46 -18.27
C PRO A 81 30.32 -60.78 -17.94
N LEU A 82 30.07 -61.62 -18.95
CA LEU A 82 29.43 -62.93 -18.80
C LEU A 82 30.46 -64.01 -18.41
N ASP A 83 30.97 -63.92 -17.18
CA ASP A 83 31.90 -64.89 -16.62
C ASP A 83 31.21 -65.81 -15.59
N LEU A 84 31.48 -67.12 -15.68
CA LEU A 84 30.94 -68.14 -14.79
C LEU A 84 31.83 -68.39 -13.55
N LEU A 85 33.10 -67.97 -13.59
CA LEU A 85 34.05 -68.14 -12.49
C LEU A 85 33.58 -67.52 -11.15
N PRO A 86 32.93 -66.33 -11.10
CA PRO A 86 32.49 -65.70 -9.85
C PRO A 86 31.36 -66.44 -9.13
N PHE A 87 30.59 -67.28 -9.82
CA PHE A 87 29.44 -68.00 -9.25
C PHE A 87 29.84 -69.25 -8.45
N GLY A 88 31.13 -69.50 -8.31
CA GLY A 88 31.67 -70.56 -7.47
C GLY A 88 31.79 -71.93 -8.18
N PRO A 89 32.31 -72.94 -7.46
CA PRO A 89 32.67 -74.24 -8.05
C PRO A 89 31.45 -75.07 -8.46
N ASP A 90 30.26 -74.78 -7.91
CA ASP A 90 29.04 -75.54 -8.16
C ASP A 90 28.54 -75.42 -9.60
N VAL A 91 28.87 -74.32 -10.28
CA VAL A 91 28.55 -74.07 -11.69
C VAL A 91 29.31 -75.03 -12.62
N PHE A 92 30.49 -75.49 -12.22
CA PHE A 92 31.32 -76.44 -12.99
C PHE A 92 31.11 -77.90 -12.55
N SER A 93 30.12 -78.17 -11.71
CA SER A 93 29.82 -79.53 -11.27
C SER A 93 29.31 -80.40 -12.43
N PRO A 94 29.68 -81.70 -12.49
CA PRO A 94 29.19 -82.61 -13.52
C PRO A 94 27.68 -82.92 -13.38
N ASN A 95 27.09 -82.59 -12.23
CA ASN A 95 25.67 -82.76 -11.96
C ASN A 95 24.90 -81.55 -12.46
N LEU A 96 24.24 -81.72 -13.61
CA LEU A 96 23.50 -80.64 -14.29
C LEU A 96 22.45 -79.97 -13.40
N THR A 97 21.84 -80.69 -12.46
CA THR A 97 20.86 -80.14 -11.50
C THR A 97 21.51 -79.16 -10.53
N THR A 98 22.71 -79.47 -10.04
CA THR A 98 23.46 -78.61 -9.10
C THR A 98 23.98 -77.38 -9.83
N ALA A 99 24.55 -77.54 -11.02
CA ALA A 99 25.01 -76.44 -11.85
C ALA A 99 23.87 -75.49 -12.26
N ASN A 100 22.70 -76.01 -12.60
CA ASN A 100 21.52 -75.20 -12.96
C ASN A 100 21.00 -74.41 -11.74
N ASN A 101 20.93 -75.05 -10.57
CA ASN A 101 20.48 -74.37 -9.35
C ASN A 101 21.41 -73.23 -8.91
N ALA A 102 22.71 -73.30 -9.24
CA ALA A 102 23.67 -72.24 -8.92
C ALA A 102 23.46 -70.95 -9.73
N LEU A 103 22.91 -71.04 -10.95
CA LEU A 103 22.68 -69.90 -11.85
C LEU A 103 21.22 -69.42 -11.84
N ARG A 104 20.31 -70.23 -11.29
CA ARG A 104 18.87 -69.97 -11.33
C ARG A 104 18.46 -68.94 -10.27
N ALA A 105 17.57 -68.03 -10.65
CA ALA A 105 16.93 -67.12 -9.71
C ALA A 105 16.14 -67.90 -8.63
N PRO A 106 16.11 -67.42 -7.38
CA PRO A 106 15.37 -68.09 -6.30
C PRO A 106 13.88 -68.18 -6.63
N GLU A 107 13.22 -69.27 -6.22
CA GLU A 107 11.80 -69.50 -6.51
C GLU A 107 10.87 -68.48 -5.85
N ALA A 108 11.27 -67.97 -4.68
CA ALA A 108 10.58 -66.87 -4.02
C ALA A 108 11.25 -65.54 -4.40
N PRO A 109 10.52 -64.59 -5.01
CA PRO A 109 11.10 -63.30 -5.36
C PRO A 109 11.49 -62.53 -4.08
N PRO A 110 12.74 -62.03 -3.98
CA PRO A 110 13.16 -61.24 -2.84
C PRO A 110 12.41 -59.90 -2.78
N LYS A 111 12.38 -59.30 -1.59
CA LYS A 111 11.83 -57.94 -1.43
C LYS A 111 12.71 -56.95 -2.20
N VAL A 112 12.09 -56.21 -3.13
CA VAL A 112 12.78 -55.20 -3.93
C VAL A 112 13.27 -54.06 -3.05
N HIS A 113 14.53 -53.67 -3.21
CA HIS A 113 15.11 -52.53 -2.50
C HIS A 113 14.52 -51.21 -3.02
N PRO A 114 14.30 -50.19 -2.17
CA PRO A 114 13.70 -48.93 -2.61
C PRO A 114 14.44 -48.22 -3.77
N HIS A 115 15.76 -48.41 -3.88
CA HIS A 115 16.54 -47.82 -4.98
C HIS A 115 16.28 -48.53 -6.33
N ASP A 116 16.01 -49.83 -6.30
CA ASP A 116 15.77 -50.65 -7.50
C ASP A 116 14.33 -50.55 -7.99
N GLN A 117 13.42 -50.13 -7.11
CA GLN A 117 12.00 -49.97 -7.42
C GLN A 117 11.74 -48.99 -8.59
N LEU A 118 12.62 -48.00 -8.78
CA LEU A 118 12.54 -47.06 -9.89
C LEU A 118 13.02 -47.69 -11.22
N LEU A 119 14.02 -48.56 -11.16
CA LEU A 119 14.63 -49.21 -12.33
C LEU A 119 13.71 -50.29 -12.93
N LEU A 120 12.88 -50.93 -12.10
CA LEU A 120 11.92 -51.95 -12.52
C LEU A 120 10.64 -51.38 -13.16
N ARG A 121 10.51 -50.06 -13.30
CA ARG A 121 9.33 -49.44 -13.91
C ARG A 121 9.31 -49.76 -15.41
N PRO A 122 8.18 -50.21 -15.98
CA PRO A 122 8.08 -50.46 -17.41
C PRO A 122 8.25 -49.15 -18.18
N ILE A 123 8.79 -49.22 -19.40
CA ILE A 123 9.06 -48.05 -20.25
C ILE A 123 7.79 -47.19 -20.45
N SER A 124 6.61 -47.82 -20.48
CA SER A 124 5.31 -47.13 -20.57
C SER A 124 5.00 -46.23 -19.37
N ALA A 125 5.53 -46.55 -18.18
CA ALA A 125 5.38 -45.75 -16.97
C ALA A 125 6.41 -44.60 -16.88
N LEU A 126 7.43 -44.60 -17.75
CA LEU A 126 8.36 -43.48 -17.93
C LEU A 126 7.79 -42.38 -18.84
N GLY A 127 6.50 -42.49 -19.19
CA GLY A 127 5.77 -41.48 -19.96
C GLY A 127 5.83 -40.10 -19.32
N LYS A 128 5.84 -39.07 -20.18
CA LYS A 128 5.89 -37.67 -19.78
C LYS A 128 4.83 -37.39 -18.71
N PRO A 129 5.15 -36.64 -17.64
CA PRO A 129 4.18 -36.32 -16.60
C PRO A 129 2.92 -35.72 -17.23
N SER A 130 1.75 -36.23 -16.84
CA SER A 130 0.46 -35.77 -17.35
C SER A 130 0.35 -34.25 -17.17
N HIS A 131 0.29 -33.52 -18.29
CA HIS A 131 0.15 -32.07 -18.30
C HIS A 131 -1.27 -31.62 -17.88
N ALA A 132 -2.17 -32.54 -17.52
CA ALA A 132 -3.51 -32.22 -17.03
C ALA A 132 -3.50 -31.41 -15.72
N LYS A 133 -2.35 -31.36 -15.01
CA LYS A 133 -2.13 -30.51 -13.84
C LYS A 133 -1.18 -29.34 -14.10
N ALA A 134 -0.75 -29.12 -15.34
CA ALA A 134 -0.06 -27.88 -15.68
C ALA A 134 -1.12 -26.77 -15.61
N GLY A 135 -1.13 -26.04 -14.50
CA GLY A 135 -2.01 -24.90 -14.29
C GLY A 135 -1.62 -23.79 -15.26
N VAL A 136 -2.23 -23.79 -16.44
CA VAL A 136 -2.00 -22.75 -17.43
C VAL A 136 -2.81 -21.51 -17.05
N SER A 137 -2.16 -20.36 -16.91
CA SER A 137 -2.76 -19.13 -16.37
C SER A 137 -3.94 -18.59 -17.20
N PHE A 138 -4.02 -18.92 -18.49
CA PHE A 138 -5.11 -18.51 -19.36
C PHE A 138 -6.33 -19.44 -19.31
N LEU A 139 -6.20 -20.67 -18.82
CA LEU A 139 -7.29 -21.66 -18.86
C LEU A 139 -8.04 -21.67 -17.52
N ARG A 140 -9.20 -21.02 -17.49
CA ARG A 140 -10.09 -21.04 -16.31
C ARG A 140 -10.94 -22.31 -16.29
N ARG A 141 -11.32 -22.74 -15.09
CA ARG A 141 -12.32 -23.82 -14.91
C ARG A 141 -13.70 -23.31 -15.31
N THR A 142 -14.52 -24.17 -15.88
CA THR A 142 -15.92 -23.87 -16.19
C THR A 142 -16.74 -23.77 -14.91
N GLU A 143 -17.57 -22.74 -14.78
CA GLU A 143 -18.56 -22.63 -13.72
C GLU A 143 -19.80 -23.46 -14.08
N TYR A 144 -20.39 -24.13 -13.08
CA TYR A 144 -21.65 -24.86 -13.24
C TYR A 144 -22.81 -23.99 -12.73
N ILE A 145 -23.97 -24.09 -13.37
CA ILE A 145 -25.17 -23.37 -12.97
C ILE A 145 -25.62 -23.90 -11.59
N SER A 146 -25.35 -23.16 -10.53
CA SER A 146 -25.84 -23.42 -9.16
C SER A 146 -26.96 -22.46 -8.79
N ASN A 147 -27.95 -22.92 -8.03
CA ASN A 147 -29.13 -22.13 -7.63
C ASN A 147 -28.84 -20.92 -6.72
N GLU A 148 -27.60 -20.74 -6.26
CA GLU A 148 -27.21 -19.64 -5.39
C GLU A 148 -26.75 -18.43 -6.23
N PHE A 149 -27.72 -17.77 -6.88
CA PHE A 149 -27.47 -16.50 -7.54
C PHE A 149 -27.12 -15.44 -6.48
N HIS A 150 -26.10 -14.63 -6.76
CA HIS A 150 -25.79 -13.43 -5.98
C HIS A 150 -27.07 -12.60 -5.81
N ARG A 151 -27.37 -12.23 -4.56
CA ARG A 151 -28.53 -11.44 -4.10
C ARG A 151 -28.69 -10.07 -4.79
N SER A 152 -27.78 -9.71 -5.71
CA SER A 152 -27.77 -8.50 -6.53
C SER A 152 -28.27 -8.71 -7.96
N THR A 153 -28.62 -9.92 -8.36
CA THR A 153 -29.26 -10.15 -9.67
C THR A 153 -30.75 -9.87 -9.52
N PHE A 154 -31.27 -8.92 -10.30
CA PHE A 154 -32.66 -8.51 -10.31
C PHE A 154 -33.57 -9.73 -10.49
N GLN A 155 -34.18 -10.21 -9.40
CA GLN A 155 -35.20 -11.23 -9.44
C GLN A 155 -36.52 -10.55 -9.82
N SER A 156 -37.18 -11.08 -10.85
CA SER A 156 -38.50 -10.63 -11.26
C SER A 156 -39.45 -10.69 -10.08
N THR A 157 -40.06 -9.55 -9.76
CA THR A 157 -41.04 -9.39 -8.69
C THR A 157 -42.25 -10.29 -8.94
N THR A 158 -42.23 -11.51 -8.44
CA THR A 158 -43.44 -12.33 -8.37
C THR A 158 -44.16 -12.01 -7.06
N SER A 159 -45.49 -11.96 -7.11
CA SER A 159 -46.37 -11.57 -6.01
C SER A 159 -46.15 -12.37 -4.71
N ARG A 160 -45.57 -13.56 -4.80
CA ARG A 160 -45.32 -14.45 -3.67
C ARG A 160 -44.17 -13.96 -2.77
N GLU A 161 -43.15 -13.30 -3.33
CA GLU A 161 -42.03 -12.74 -2.54
C GLU A 161 -42.41 -11.42 -1.87
N LEU A 162 -43.30 -10.63 -2.48
CA LEU A 162 -43.89 -9.44 -1.85
C LEU A 162 -44.71 -9.82 -0.60
N ILE A 163 -45.50 -10.89 -0.67
CA ILE A 163 -46.29 -11.35 0.49
C ILE A 163 -45.37 -11.87 1.61
N ASP A 164 -44.29 -12.58 1.28
CA ASP A 164 -43.35 -13.13 2.26
C ASP A 164 -42.49 -12.03 2.93
N SER A 165 -42.13 -10.98 2.19
CA SER A 165 -41.44 -9.80 2.72
C SER A 165 -42.34 -8.92 3.57
N ILE A 166 -43.59 -8.70 3.15
CA ILE A 166 -44.60 -7.94 3.91
C ILE A 166 -44.94 -8.65 5.24
N THR A 167 -45.12 -9.98 5.23
CA THR A 167 -45.39 -10.73 6.47
C THR A 167 -44.19 -10.76 7.42
N LYS A 168 -42.95 -10.82 6.90
CA LYS A 168 -41.72 -10.70 7.71
C LYS A 168 -41.53 -9.28 8.26
N HIS A 169 -41.90 -8.23 7.54
CA HIS A 169 -41.90 -6.85 8.05
C HIS A 169 -43.02 -6.61 9.06
N ALA A 170 -44.24 -7.11 8.81
CA ALA A 170 -45.36 -7.01 9.74
C ALA A 170 -45.07 -7.67 11.10
N LYS A 171 -44.34 -8.80 11.13
CA LYS A 171 -43.90 -9.43 12.39
C LYS A 171 -42.81 -8.66 13.13
N ARG A 172 -42.03 -7.80 12.45
CA ARG A 172 -41.00 -6.95 13.08
C ARG A 172 -41.61 -5.65 13.63
N THR A 173 -42.67 -5.13 13.00
CA THR A 173 -43.33 -3.89 13.41
C THR A 173 -44.19 -4.03 14.69
N ILE A 174 -44.56 -5.25 15.10
CA ILE A 174 -45.54 -5.45 16.20
C ILE A 174 -44.93 -5.36 17.61
N LYS A 175 -43.61 -5.22 17.77
CA LYS A 175 -43.00 -4.83 19.05
C LYS A 175 -41.80 -3.93 18.78
N ASN A 176 -42.03 -2.62 18.71
CA ASN A 176 -40.99 -1.62 18.95
C ASN A 176 -41.00 -1.25 20.44
N PRO A 177 -40.34 -1.99 21.35
CA PRO A 177 -40.02 -1.51 22.69
C PRO A 177 -38.81 -0.56 22.62
N THR A 178 -38.73 0.28 21.58
CA THR A 178 -37.54 1.09 21.29
C THR A 178 -37.41 2.29 22.23
N ASN A 179 -38.43 2.59 23.04
CA ASN A 179 -38.46 3.70 24.00
C ASN A 179 -38.88 3.28 25.43
N ASP A 180 -38.99 1.99 25.74
CA ASP A 180 -39.21 1.55 27.12
C ASP A 180 -37.84 1.52 27.83
N PRO A 181 -37.60 2.33 28.88
CA PRO A 181 -36.31 2.39 29.55
C PRO A 181 -35.86 1.03 30.09
N VAL A 182 -36.79 0.18 30.53
CA VAL A 182 -36.48 -1.17 31.03
C VAL A 182 -36.02 -2.08 29.89
N ALA A 183 -36.68 -2.01 28.74
CA ALA A 183 -36.29 -2.78 27.55
C ALA A 183 -34.95 -2.30 26.98
N MET A 184 -34.68 -1.00 27.01
CA MET A 184 -33.40 -0.42 26.62
C MET A 184 -32.28 -0.93 27.54
N LEU A 185 -32.46 -0.85 28.86
CA LEU A 185 -31.49 -1.36 29.84
C LEU A 185 -31.24 -2.86 29.62
N GLN A 186 -32.29 -3.67 29.42
CA GLN A 186 -32.14 -5.09 29.11
C GLN A 186 -31.38 -5.34 27.80
N ALA A 187 -31.62 -4.53 26.77
CA ALA A 187 -30.90 -4.64 25.51
C ALA A 187 -29.41 -4.26 25.65
N VAL A 188 -29.11 -3.22 26.45
CA VAL A 188 -27.74 -2.79 26.77
C VAL A 188 -27.01 -3.89 27.54
N LEU A 189 -27.58 -4.39 28.64
CA LEU A 189 -26.99 -5.48 29.43
C LEU A 189 -26.77 -6.73 28.57
N LYS A 190 -27.75 -7.10 27.73
CA LYS A 190 -27.61 -8.21 26.79
C LYS A 190 -26.47 -7.98 25.79
N GLY A 191 -26.24 -6.73 25.35
CA GLY A 191 -25.13 -6.37 24.49
C GLY A 191 -23.77 -6.64 25.14
N PHE A 192 -23.60 -6.21 26.40
CA PHE A 192 -22.40 -6.46 27.19
C PHE A 192 -22.19 -7.95 27.47
N ASP A 193 -23.25 -8.66 27.85
CA ASP A 193 -23.21 -10.11 28.03
C ASP A 193 -22.73 -10.79 26.74
N VAL A 194 -23.37 -10.52 25.60
CA VAL A 194 -23.03 -11.13 24.29
C VAL A 194 -21.59 -10.84 23.86
N ALA A 195 -21.08 -9.64 24.16
CA ALA A 195 -19.69 -9.27 23.85
C ALA A 195 -18.68 -9.98 24.76
N ASN A 196 -19.01 -10.20 26.04
CA ASN A 196 -18.15 -10.82 27.05
C ASN A 196 -18.76 -12.11 27.62
N PRO A 197 -18.74 -13.22 26.86
CA PRO A 197 -19.24 -14.49 27.35
C PRO A 197 -18.51 -14.96 28.60
N PRO A 198 -19.23 -15.35 29.66
CA PRO A 198 -18.61 -16.09 30.75
C PRO A 198 -18.06 -17.42 30.21
N THR A 199 -16.89 -17.81 30.71
CA THR A 199 -16.15 -19.01 30.29
C THR A 199 -17.05 -20.25 30.34
N GLY A 200 -17.22 -20.94 29.22
CA GLY A 200 -18.00 -22.18 29.12
C GLY A 200 -19.35 -22.09 28.38
N LYS A 201 -19.79 -20.91 27.93
CA LYS A 201 -21.00 -20.79 27.08
C LYS A 201 -20.69 -21.01 25.60
N THR A 202 -21.65 -21.59 24.86
CA THR A 202 -21.52 -21.98 23.43
C THR A 202 -21.26 -20.82 22.48
N TRP A 203 -21.66 -19.60 22.84
CA TRP A 203 -21.42 -18.38 22.09
C TRP A 203 -20.11 -17.67 22.48
N ALA A 204 -19.28 -18.29 23.33
CA ALA A 204 -17.89 -17.89 23.55
C ALA A 204 -16.99 -18.12 22.33
N LEU A 205 -17.43 -18.94 21.38
CA LEU A 205 -16.76 -19.18 20.10
C LEU A 205 -17.57 -18.50 18.99
N PRO A 206 -17.29 -17.23 18.66
CA PRO A 206 -18.08 -16.50 17.69
C PRO A 206 -17.93 -17.15 16.30
N LYS A 207 -19.07 -17.38 15.63
CA LYS A 207 -19.13 -17.89 14.26
C LYS A 207 -19.42 -16.75 13.30
N HIS A 208 -18.79 -16.75 12.14
CA HIS A 208 -19.08 -15.73 11.13
C HIS A 208 -20.51 -15.90 10.58
N PRO A 209 -21.34 -14.84 10.53
CA PRO A 209 -22.78 -14.94 10.26
C PRO A 209 -23.12 -15.57 8.90
N THR A 210 -22.30 -15.33 7.89
CA THR A 210 -22.49 -15.88 6.52
C THR A 210 -21.67 -17.14 6.24
N LYS A 211 -20.60 -17.39 7.00
CA LYS A 211 -19.56 -18.38 6.66
C LYS A 211 -19.19 -19.15 7.92
N PRO A 212 -19.98 -20.14 8.34
CA PRO A 212 -19.85 -20.79 9.65
C PRO A 212 -18.52 -21.53 9.84
N ASN A 213 -17.81 -21.84 8.75
CA ASN A 213 -16.52 -22.53 8.78
C ASN A 213 -15.34 -21.61 9.14
N LEU A 214 -15.54 -20.28 9.17
CA LEU A 214 -14.49 -19.35 9.57
C LEU A 214 -14.36 -19.31 11.09
N ARG A 215 -13.11 -19.26 11.55
CA ARG A 215 -12.74 -19.14 12.96
C ARG A 215 -12.16 -17.74 13.21
N PRO A 216 -12.50 -17.10 14.35
CA PRO A 216 -11.89 -15.83 14.73
C PRO A 216 -10.40 -16.03 14.98
N VAL A 217 -9.56 -15.19 14.38
CA VAL A 217 -8.10 -15.23 14.61
C VAL A 217 -7.74 -14.44 15.88
N ASN A 218 -8.36 -13.27 16.06
CA ASN A 218 -8.05 -12.39 17.17
C ASN A 218 -9.30 -11.57 17.56
N SER A 219 -9.46 -11.29 18.84
CA SER A 219 -10.49 -10.40 19.39
C SER A 219 -9.83 -9.32 20.25
N TRP A 220 -10.37 -8.11 20.16
CA TRP A 220 -9.89 -6.92 20.88
C TRP A 220 -11.08 -6.28 21.60
N PRO A 221 -11.11 -6.29 22.93
CA PRO A 221 -12.17 -5.60 23.67
C PRO A 221 -12.04 -4.10 23.47
N VAL A 222 -13.15 -3.41 23.22
CA VAL A 222 -13.17 -1.94 23.10
C VAL A 222 -13.35 -1.36 24.49
N LEU A 223 -12.38 -0.59 24.97
CA LEU A 223 -12.32 -0.05 26.33
C LEU A 223 -12.12 1.47 26.29
N PRO A 224 -12.70 2.26 27.20
CA PRO A 224 -12.42 3.69 27.27
C PRO A 224 -10.96 3.93 27.65
N ASP A 225 -10.30 4.88 26.99
CA ASP A 225 -8.93 5.28 27.33
C ASP A 225 -8.92 6.38 28.39
N LEU A 226 -8.89 6.00 29.67
CA LEU A 226 -8.88 6.96 30.78
C LEU A 226 -7.54 7.70 30.93
N ASP A 227 -6.43 7.12 30.47
CA ASP A 227 -5.09 7.73 30.63
C ASP A 227 -4.69 8.61 29.44
N ALA A 228 -5.43 8.57 28.32
CA ALA A 228 -5.09 9.30 27.09
C ALA A 228 -5.73 10.70 27.02
N HIS A 229 -5.78 11.41 28.15
CA HIS A 229 -6.31 12.77 28.22
C HIS A 229 -5.16 13.78 28.22
N PRO A 230 -4.90 14.48 27.11
CA PRO A 230 -4.19 15.75 27.19
C PRO A 230 -5.10 16.75 27.93
N ASP A 231 -4.51 17.75 28.61
CA ASP A 231 -5.16 18.82 29.41
C ASP A 231 -6.34 19.57 28.72
N GLY A 232 -6.60 19.31 27.43
CA GLY A 232 -7.56 20.00 26.57
C GLY A 232 -8.66 19.14 25.91
N LEU A 233 -9.29 18.20 26.63
CA LEU A 233 -10.62 17.65 26.26
C LEU A 233 -10.70 16.68 25.05
N GLY A 234 -9.59 16.02 24.66
CA GLY A 234 -9.61 14.88 23.73
C GLY A 234 -8.74 15.06 22.47
N TYR A 235 -8.91 14.18 21.48
CA TYR A 235 -8.11 14.23 20.25
C TYR A 235 -8.62 15.32 19.30
N VAL A 236 -7.69 16.05 18.68
CA VAL A 236 -7.98 16.99 17.58
C VAL A 236 -7.45 16.41 16.28
N ILE A 237 -8.31 16.33 15.26
CA ILE A 237 -7.89 15.93 13.92
C ILE A 237 -7.52 17.19 13.13
N VAL A 238 -6.27 17.27 12.71
CA VAL A 238 -5.79 18.33 11.83
C VAL A 238 -5.51 17.78 10.44
N LYS A 239 -6.27 18.26 9.44
CA LYS A 239 -6.04 17.98 8.02
C LYS A 239 -5.27 19.13 7.39
N LEU A 240 -4.07 18.85 6.91
CA LEU A 240 -3.29 19.79 6.12
C LEU A 240 -3.75 19.74 4.66
N SER A 241 -4.06 20.90 4.06
CA SER A 241 -4.56 20.98 2.68
C SER A 241 -3.51 20.56 1.62
N THR A 242 -2.23 20.77 1.94
CA THR A 242 -1.08 20.38 1.12
C THR A 242 -0.09 19.60 1.98
N ASN A 243 0.60 18.62 1.39
CA ASN A 243 1.65 17.86 2.09
C ASN A 243 2.75 18.82 2.62
N PRO A 244 3.04 18.81 3.93
CA PRO A 244 4.10 19.65 4.51
C PRO A 244 5.51 19.24 4.06
N VAL A 245 5.73 18.00 3.66
CA VAL A 245 7.05 17.46 3.29
C VAL A 245 7.07 17.08 1.81
N ALA A 246 8.26 17.00 1.21
CA ALA A 246 8.44 16.56 -0.17
C ALA A 246 7.93 15.13 -0.38
N THR A 247 7.35 14.85 -1.54
CA THR A 247 6.89 13.50 -1.90
C THR A 247 8.08 12.55 -1.97
N SER A 248 8.08 11.53 -1.12
CA SER A 248 9.08 10.45 -1.13
C SER A 248 8.38 9.10 -0.97
N HIS A 249 9.10 8.01 -1.28
CA HIS A 249 8.57 6.65 -1.18
C HIS A 249 8.32 6.21 0.27
N ASN A 250 9.06 6.77 1.22
CA ASN A 250 8.96 6.44 2.64
C ASN A 250 8.29 7.59 3.38
N ARG A 251 7.43 7.29 4.37
CA ARG A 251 6.84 8.32 5.23
C ARG A 251 7.94 8.90 6.13
N ASP A 252 8.02 10.23 6.20
CA ASP A 252 8.93 10.91 7.13
C ASP A 252 8.48 10.66 8.59
N PRO A 253 9.32 10.04 9.44
CA PRO A 253 8.98 9.76 10.84
C PRO A 253 8.80 11.02 11.68
N GLY A 254 9.35 12.17 11.26
CA GLY A 254 9.17 13.45 11.95
C GLY A 254 7.72 13.94 11.96
N LEU A 255 6.90 13.49 11.01
CA LEU A 255 5.48 13.87 10.91
C LEU A 255 4.65 13.36 12.08
N ASP A 256 5.05 12.27 12.74
CA ASP A 256 4.31 11.68 13.87
C ASP A 256 4.45 12.52 15.16
N PHE A 257 5.50 13.34 15.26
CA PHE A 257 5.82 14.16 16.43
C PHE A 257 5.83 15.66 16.12
N ALA A 258 5.19 16.08 15.03
CA ALA A 258 5.18 17.48 14.61
C ALA A 258 4.47 18.38 15.63
N LEU A 259 4.96 19.62 15.77
CA LEU A 259 4.38 20.61 16.69
C LEU A 259 3.63 21.69 15.94
N LEU A 260 2.42 21.98 16.41
CA LEU A 260 1.62 23.12 16.00
C LEU A 260 1.63 24.13 17.15
N ARG A 261 2.36 25.22 16.97
CA ARG A 261 2.39 26.33 17.94
C ARG A 261 1.42 27.42 17.46
N PRO A 262 0.44 27.85 18.29
CA PRO A 262 -0.41 28.98 17.93
C PRO A 262 0.44 30.24 17.77
N TRP A 263 0.09 31.02 16.76
CA TRP A 263 0.64 32.35 16.52
C TRP A 263 -0.29 33.33 17.21
N ASN A 264 0.13 33.82 18.37
CA ASN A 264 -0.60 34.86 19.09
C ASN A 264 -0.19 36.20 18.49
N ASP A 265 -1.14 36.87 17.84
CA ASP A 265 -1.02 38.23 17.37
C ASP A 265 -2.05 39.08 18.13
N ASP A 266 -1.61 40.21 18.68
CA ASP A 266 -2.41 41.04 19.58
C ASP A 266 -3.58 41.68 18.80
N GLY A 267 -4.73 40.99 18.76
CA GLY A 267 -5.98 41.49 18.18
C GLY A 267 -6.68 40.55 17.19
N ALA A 268 -6.07 39.41 16.81
CA ALA A 268 -6.77 38.35 16.08
C ALA A 268 -7.62 37.51 17.06
N PRO A 269 -8.73 36.89 16.62
CA PRO A 269 -9.36 35.83 17.41
C PRO A 269 -8.29 34.80 17.78
N GLU A 270 -8.15 34.51 19.07
CA GLU A 270 -7.15 33.58 19.59
C GLU A 270 -7.10 32.32 18.70
N ASP A 271 -5.89 31.86 18.38
CA ASP A 271 -5.62 30.61 17.64
C ASP A 271 -5.89 30.56 16.13
N SER A 272 -5.98 31.67 15.41
CA SER A 272 -6.28 31.61 13.95
C SER A 272 -5.12 31.13 13.05
N LYS A 273 -3.88 31.30 13.50
CA LYS A 273 -2.65 31.04 12.74
C LYS A 273 -1.73 30.12 13.55
N PHE A 274 -0.96 29.27 12.88
CA PHE A 274 -0.06 28.29 13.50
C PHE A 274 1.31 28.28 12.83
N HIS A 275 2.36 28.12 13.64
CA HIS A 275 3.66 27.71 13.17
C HIS A 275 3.81 26.19 13.27
N TYR A 276 4.18 25.54 12.17
CA TYR A 276 4.39 24.09 12.11
C TYR A 276 5.88 23.76 12.16
N TYR A 277 6.26 22.94 13.14
CA TYR A 277 7.64 22.51 13.36
C TYR A 277 7.76 20.99 13.23
N LEU A 278 8.88 20.54 12.68
CA LEU A 278 9.25 19.12 12.61
C LEU A 278 10.53 18.86 13.40
N PRO A 279 10.71 17.64 13.97
CA PRO A 279 12.00 17.22 14.49
C PRO A 279 13.09 17.36 13.44
N ASP A 280 14.28 17.77 13.86
CA ASP A 280 15.40 18.00 12.95
C ASP A 280 16.10 16.69 12.53
N GLY A 281 15.44 15.94 11.65
CA GLY A 281 15.94 14.70 11.08
C GLY A 281 15.46 13.43 11.80
N ASP A 282 15.86 12.29 11.26
CA ASP A 282 15.39 10.96 11.68
C ASP A 282 15.93 10.55 13.07
N THR A 283 17.15 10.98 13.40
CA THR A 283 17.75 10.72 14.72
C THR A 283 16.97 11.39 15.84
N VAL A 284 16.56 12.64 15.65
CA VAL A 284 15.73 13.39 16.61
C VAL A 284 14.34 12.78 16.67
N SER A 285 13.74 12.41 15.53
CA SER A 285 12.43 11.76 15.47
C SER A 285 12.40 10.44 16.24
N SER A 286 13.44 9.61 16.07
CA SER A 286 13.60 8.34 16.78
C SER A 286 13.83 8.52 18.28
N ALA A 287 14.60 9.54 18.68
CA ALA A 287 14.84 9.85 20.10
C ALA A 287 13.57 10.38 20.79
N VAL A 288 12.82 11.27 20.13
CA VAL A 288 11.52 11.75 20.61
C VAL A 288 10.53 10.59 20.73
N LYS A 289 10.50 9.69 19.75
CA LYS A 289 9.68 8.48 19.78
C LYS A 289 9.99 7.61 21.00
N ARG A 290 11.27 7.30 21.24
CA ARG A 290 11.70 6.50 22.40
C ARG A 290 11.28 7.16 23.72
N LYS A 291 11.49 8.47 23.85
CA LYS A 291 11.08 9.24 25.03
C LYS A 291 9.56 9.19 25.27
N TYR A 292 8.77 9.18 24.20
CA TYR A 292 7.30 9.08 24.28
C TYR A 292 6.81 7.66 24.58
N GLU A 293 7.48 6.62 24.06
CA GLU A 293 7.07 5.22 24.21
C GLU A 293 7.53 4.58 25.53
N GLU A 294 8.75 4.84 25.98
CA GLU A 294 9.35 4.13 27.13
C GLU A 294 9.02 4.78 28.49
N VAL A 295 8.35 5.95 28.51
CA VAL A 295 8.18 6.78 29.72
C VAL A 295 9.51 6.87 30.49
N ASP A 296 10.62 6.97 29.76
CA ASP A 296 11.94 7.04 30.36
C ASP A 296 12.10 8.43 30.97
N THR A 297 12.44 8.52 32.25
CA THR A 297 12.74 9.78 32.95
C THR A 297 14.18 10.23 32.72
N SER A 298 15.02 9.40 32.06
CA SER A 298 16.42 9.71 31.78
C SER A 298 16.59 10.95 30.88
N ASN A 299 17.54 11.83 31.26
CA ASN A 299 17.96 12.99 30.46
C ASN A 299 19.06 12.64 29.45
N GLU A 300 19.36 11.36 29.22
CA GLU A 300 20.41 10.91 28.29
C GLU A 300 19.97 10.97 26.82
N ASP A 301 18.66 10.91 26.57
CA ASP A 301 18.08 10.77 25.24
C ASP A 301 17.98 12.05 24.40
N TYR A 302 18.21 13.21 25.02
CA TYR A 302 18.18 14.49 24.32
C TYR A 302 19.34 14.64 23.34
N THR A 303 19.04 15.09 22.13
CA THR A 303 20.01 15.14 21.03
C THR A 303 20.91 16.38 21.04
N HIS A 304 20.47 17.48 21.67
CA HIS A 304 21.19 18.76 21.67
C HIS A 304 21.35 19.32 23.09
N THR A 305 22.40 20.13 23.28
CA THR A 305 22.66 20.87 24.53
C THR A 305 22.85 22.35 24.20
N SER A 306 22.11 23.22 24.89
CA SER A 306 22.16 24.67 24.72
C SER A 306 23.41 25.26 25.36
N ALA A 307 23.73 26.52 25.04
CA ALA A 307 24.86 27.24 25.64
C ALA A 307 24.78 27.33 27.17
N GLU A 308 23.56 27.31 27.72
CA GLU A 308 23.29 27.26 29.17
C GLU A 308 23.35 25.85 29.78
N GLY A 309 23.81 24.84 29.03
CA GLY A 309 23.89 23.45 29.49
C GLY A 309 22.56 22.69 29.53
N ARG A 310 21.47 23.30 29.02
CA ARG A 310 20.15 22.67 28.97
C ARG A 310 20.08 21.67 27.82
N LYS A 311 19.68 20.43 28.09
CA LYS A 311 19.47 19.41 27.05
C LYS A 311 18.06 19.50 26.46
N PHE A 312 17.93 19.38 25.14
CA PHE A 312 16.65 19.55 24.41
C PHE A 312 16.59 18.76 23.09
N TYR A 313 15.39 18.61 22.54
CA TYR A 313 15.15 18.17 21.16
C TYR A 313 14.97 19.38 20.25
N ARG A 314 15.72 19.41 19.14
CA ARG A 314 15.68 20.51 18.17
C ARG A 314 14.54 20.30 17.17
N PHE A 315 13.63 21.26 17.12
CA PHE A 315 12.53 21.30 16.16
C PHE A 315 12.71 22.46 15.20
N LYS A 316 12.68 22.19 13.90
CA LYS A 316 12.85 23.19 12.85
C LYS A 316 11.48 23.62 12.32
N ARG A 317 11.26 24.93 12.24
CA ARG A 317 10.07 25.51 11.61
C ARG A 317 10.06 25.18 10.12
N LEU A 318 8.95 24.66 9.64
CA LEU A 318 8.78 24.34 8.22
C LEU A 318 8.00 25.43 7.50
N ARG A 319 6.79 25.77 7.98
CA ARG A 319 5.95 26.85 7.43
C ARG A 319 4.85 27.28 8.41
N ALA A 320 4.15 28.36 8.09
CA ALA A 320 2.96 28.79 8.81
C ALA A 320 1.66 28.28 8.13
N TYR A 321 0.64 28.03 8.95
CA TYR A 321 -0.67 27.57 8.55
C TYR A 321 -1.76 28.47 9.13
N GLU A 322 -2.90 28.52 8.47
CA GLU A 322 -4.11 29.20 8.95
C GLU A 322 -5.33 28.31 8.74
N TYR A 323 -6.39 28.55 9.50
CA TYR A 323 -7.66 27.86 9.30
C TYR A 323 -8.27 28.16 7.93
N VAL A 324 -8.80 27.12 7.28
CA VAL A 324 -9.63 27.29 6.07
C VAL A 324 -11.06 27.67 6.45
N VAL A 325 -11.56 27.07 7.53
CA VAL A 325 -12.89 27.26 8.10
C VAL A 325 -12.70 27.40 9.61
N PRO A 326 -13.46 28.28 10.29
CA PRO A 326 -13.43 28.36 11.74
C PRO A 326 -13.63 26.98 12.37
N PRO A 327 -12.90 26.67 13.46
CA PRO A 327 -13.02 25.39 14.12
C PRO A 327 -14.45 25.17 14.64
N GLU A 328 -15.02 24.00 14.36
CA GLU A 328 -16.29 23.57 14.95
C GLU A 328 -16.01 22.55 16.05
N VAL A 329 -16.36 22.90 17.28
CA VAL A 329 -16.35 21.97 18.41
C VAL A 329 -17.50 21.00 18.26
N MET A 330 -17.22 19.69 18.35
CA MET A 330 -18.28 18.69 18.27
C MET A 330 -19.18 18.78 19.50
N LYS A 331 -20.49 18.92 19.26
CA LYS A 331 -21.50 18.93 20.33
C LYS A 331 -21.72 17.55 20.96
N ASP A 332 -21.48 16.48 20.19
CA ASP A 332 -21.65 15.09 20.61
C ASP A 332 -20.27 14.43 20.80
N THR A 333 -19.82 14.31 22.04
CA THR A 333 -18.46 13.86 22.42
C THR A 333 -18.07 12.49 21.83
N TYR A 334 -19.01 11.56 21.69
CA TYR A 334 -18.75 10.19 21.23
C TYR A 334 -19.22 9.91 19.80
N ARG A 335 -19.53 10.94 19.01
CA ARG A 335 -19.93 10.75 17.60
C ARG A 335 -18.80 10.17 16.76
N GLU A 336 -17.57 10.61 17.02
CA GLU A 336 -16.35 10.07 16.42
C GLU A 336 -15.34 9.75 17.53
N VAL A 337 -14.68 8.60 17.42
CA VAL A 337 -13.68 8.15 18.39
C VAL A 337 -12.41 7.68 17.68
N VAL A 338 -11.26 7.96 18.28
CA VAL A 338 -9.97 7.36 17.91
C VAL A 338 -9.85 6.02 18.62
N LEU A 339 -9.43 4.98 17.90
CA LEU A 339 -9.13 3.66 18.46
C LEU A 339 -7.63 3.40 18.44
N VAL A 340 -7.04 3.20 19.61
CA VAL A 340 -5.64 2.82 19.80
C VAL A 340 -5.57 1.34 20.18
N MET A 341 -5.02 0.52 19.28
CA MET A 341 -4.89 -0.92 19.49
C MET A 341 -3.62 -1.23 20.30
N ARG A 342 -3.76 -1.77 21.51
CA ARG A 342 -2.62 -2.14 22.38
C ARG A 342 -2.54 -3.64 22.63
N GLY A 343 -1.51 -4.28 22.09
CA GLY A 343 -1.29 -5.73 22.25
C GLY A 343 -1.00 -6.13 23.70
N ALA A 344 -1.05 -7.44 23.97
CA ALA A 344 -0.59 -8.00 25.24
C ALA A 344 0.95 -7.91 25.28
N SER A 345 1.50 -6.77 25.68
CA SER A 345 2.93 -6.61 25.94
C SER A 345 3.20 -6.90 27.42
N GLU A 346 4.12 -7.82 27.71
CA GLU A 346 4.63 -8.02 29.06
C GLU A 346 5.30 -6.71 29.52
N GLY A 347 4.71 -6.02 30.50
CA GLY A 347 5.23 -4.77 31.07
C GLY A 347 4.41 -3.49 30.80
N GLY A 348 3.37 -3.54 29.95
CA GLY A 348 2.47 -2.40 29.76
C GLY A 348 1.46 -2.25 30.92
N LYS A 349 1.25 -1.02 31.42
CA LYS A 349 0.21 -0.72 32.43
C LYS A 349 -1.22 -1.10 31.99
N LYS A 350 -1.45 -1.21 30.68
CA LYS A 350 -2.77 -1.46 30.07
C LYS A 350 -2.89 -2.89 29.54
N SER A 351 -4.06 -3.49 29.76
CA SER A 351 -4.41 -4.81 29.24
C SER A 351 -4.60 -4.79 27.72
N LYS A 352 -4.68 -5.98 27.12
CA LYS A 352 -4.93 -6.10 25.67
C LYS A 352 -6.31 -5.53 25.35
N GLY A 353 -6.36 -4.49 24.53
CA GLY A 353 -7.61 -3.81 24.18
C GLY A 353 -7.48 -2.82 23.04
N ALA A 354 -8.61 -2.50 22.45
CA ALA A 354 -8.80 -1.35 21.57
C ALA A 354 -9.30 -0.18 22.45
N TYR A 355 -8.40 0.74 22.76
CA TYR A 355 -8.72 1.87 23.63
C TYR A 355 -9.34 2.99 22.83
N PHE A 356 -10.52 3.47 23.22
CA PHE A 356 -11.22 4.55 22.52
C PHE A 356 -11.13 5.87 23.27
N SER A 357 -10.93 6.95 22.51
CA SER A 357 -10.95 8.33 23.00
C SER A 357 -11.78 9.22 22.08
N PRO A 358 -12.53 10.21 22.61
CA PRO A 358 -13.37 11.08 21.80
C PRO A 358 -12.53 12.02 20.92
N ILE A 359 -13.07 12.36 19.74
CA ILE A 359 -12.55 13.41 18.88
C ILE A 359 -13.34 14.68 19.17
N PHE A 360 -12.67 15.68 19.72
CA PHE A 360 -13.31 16.92 20.16
C PHE A 360 -13.48 17.92 19.01
N GLN A 361 -12.51 17.96 18.09
CA GLN A 361 -12.42 19.01 17.08
C GLN A 361 -11.79 18.51 15.78
N ARG A 362 -12.30 19.01 14.64
CA ARG A 362 -11.75 18.75 13.30
C ARG A 362 -11.37 20.06 12.63
N ASN A 363 -10.10 20.15 12.27
CA ASN A 363 -9.48 21.35 11.74
C ASN A 363 -8.94 21.09 10.34
N ILE A 364 -9.15 22.04 9.43
CA ILE A 364 -8.50 22.03 8.12
C ILE A 364 -7.59 23.25 8.05
N LEU A 365 -6.29 23.00 7.92
CA LEU A 365 -5.27 24.03 7.86
C LEU A 365 -4.72 24.15 6.43
N ARG A 366 -4.56 25.39 5.97
CA ARG A 366 -3.89 25.70 4.69
C ARG A 366 -2.58 26.45 4.92
N PRO A 367 -1.55 26.24 4.09
CA PRO A 367 -0.33 27.01 4.21
C PRO A 367 -0.61 28.48 3.93
N MET A 368 -0.05 29.37 4.75
CA MET A 368 -0.11 30.80 4.50
C MET A 368 0.67 31.16 3.23
N ARG A 369 0.23 32.20 2.52
CA ARG A 369 0.98 32.73 1.37
C ARG A 369 2.18 33.51 1.88
N THR A 370 3.30 33.44 1.16
CA THR A 370 4.57 34.06 1.59
C THR A 370 4.42 35.54 1.94
N LYS A 371 3.61 36.28 1.16
CA LYS A 371 3.35 37.71 1.41
C LYS A 371 2.69 37.98 2.77
N ASP A 372 1.81 37.09 3.23
CA ASP A 372 1.08 37.25 4.51
C ASP A 372 1.93 36.83 5.73
N VAL A 373 3.11 36.23 5.49
CA VAL A 373 4.05 35.79 6.54
C VAL A 373 5.13 36.83 6.80
N ASP A 374 5.48 37.64 5.80
CA ASP A 374 6.57 38.62 5.85
C ASP A 374 6.16 39.95 6.52
N GLU A 375 4.85 40.24 6.64
CA GLU A 375 4.37 41.51 7.21
C GLU A 375 4.46 41.56 8.76
N ASP A 376 4.48 40.41 9.45
CA ASP A 376 4.43 40.32 10.93
C ASP A 376 5.63 39.51 11.48
N GLU A 377 6.86 39.98 11.27
CA GLU A 377 8.11 39.26 11.64
C GLU A 377 8.40 39.14 13.15
N ALA A 378 7.57 39.69 14.03
CA ALA A 378 7.91 39.87 15.45
C ALA A 378 8.04 38.58 16.28
N ASN A 379 7.43 37.46 15.86
CA ASN A 379 7.33 36.22 16.68
C ASN A 379 7.87 34.93 16.01
N LYS A 380 8.62 35.07 14.90
CA LYS A 380 9.14 33.94 14.13
C LYS A 380 10.32 33.27 14.83
N ALA A 381 10.06 32.20 15.57
CA ALA A 381 11.10 31.27 16.01
C ALA A 381 11.37 30.25 14.88
N ASP A 382 12.56 30.26 14.28
CA ASP A 382 12.92 29.25 13.26
C ASP A 382 13.30 27.90 13.88
N ILE A 383 13.71 27.91 15.15
CA ILE A 383 14.05 26.73 15.94
C ILE A 383 13.25 26.76 17.24
N ALA A 384 12.61 25.64 17.57
CA ALA A 384 12.01 25.40 18.86
C ALA A 384 12.85 24.39 19.65
N GLU A 385 13.23 24.76 20.88
CA GLU A 385 13.89 23.87 21.83
C GLU A 385 12.82 23.19 22.69
N VAL A 386 12.65 21.87 22.53
CA VAL A 386 11.56 21.13 23.17
C VAL A 386 12.10 20.20 24.24
N LYS A 387 11.50 20.28 25.43
CA LYS A 387 11.82 19.44 26.58
C LYS A 387 10.54 18.87 27.18
N PHE A 388 10.50 17.55 27.34
CA PHE A 388 9.46 16.88 28.13
C PHE A 388 9.66 17.19 29.62
N ARG A 389 8.56 17.49 30.29
CA ARG A 389 8.48 17.70 31.73
C ARG A 389 7.36 16.85 32.30
N ASP A 390 7.45 16.52 33.57
CA ASP A 390 6.33 15.95 34.29
C ASP A 390 5.21 16.99 34.41
N LEU A 391 3.99 16.50 34.60
CA LEU A 391 2.82 17.36 34.80
C LEU A 391 2.96 18.11 36.12
N LEU A 392 2.47 19.35 36.13
CA LEU A 392 2.37 20.14 37.35
C LEU A 392 1.18 19.63 38.18
N PRO A 393 1.21 19.76 39.52
CA PRO A 393 0.08 19.33 40.36
C PRO A 393 -1.27 19.92 39.95
N GLU A 394 -1.29 21.19 39.53
CA GLU A 394 -2.49 21.88 39.04
C GLU A 394 -3.01 21.28 37.72
N GLU A 395 -2.12 20.81 36.85
CA GLU A 395 -2.49 20.14 35.60
C GLU A 395 -3.03 18.74 35.87
N ASP A 396 -2.42 18.02 36.81
CA ASP A 396 -2.88 16.70 37.25
C ASP A 396 -4.28 16.77 37.88
N GLU A 397 -4.55 17.77 38.74
CA GLU A 397 -5.87 17.99 39.34
C GLU A 397 -6.93 18.28 38.27
N ARG A 398 -6.63 19.13 37.29
CA ARG A 398 -7.53 19.43 36.17
C ARG A 398 -7.85 18.18 35.32
N ILE A 399 -6.85 17.34 35.07
CA ILE A 399 -7.05 16.08 34.34
C ILE A 399 -7.92 15.13 35.17
N GLN A 400 -7.69 15.02 36.48
CA GLN A 400 -8.49 14.17 37.36
C GLN A 400 -9.96 14.63 37.42
N GLU A 401 -10.21 15.93 37.50
CA GLU A 401 -11.57 16.49 37.45
C GLU A 401 -12.26 16.20 36.10
N GLN A 402 -11.53 16.29 34.98
CA GLN A 402 -12.09 15.93 33.68
C GLN A 402 -12.38 14.43 33.55
N VAL A 403 -11.48 13.59 34.08
CA VAL A 403 -11.69 12.13 34.11
C VAL A 403 -12.89 11.78 35.00
N SER A 404 -13.06 12.46 36.14
CA SER A 404 -14.24 12.25 36.99
C SER A 404 -15.50 12.71 36.29
N LEU A 405 -15.53 13.85 35.59
CA LEU A 405 -16.69 14.27 34.79
C LEU A 405 -17.04 13.29 33.67
N LEU A 406 -16.05 12.68 33.02
CA LEU A 406 -16.28 11.64 32.02
C LEU A 406 -16.76 10.32 32.62
N ALA A 407 -16.37 10.03 33.87
CA ALA A 407 -16.80 8.85 34.62
C ALA A 407 -18.17 9.03 35.30
N GLU A 408 -18.50 10.26 35.71
CA GLU A 408 -19.72 10.67 36.43
C GLU A 408 -20.82 11.19 35.51
N GLY A 409 -20.57 11.23 34.19
CA GLY A 409 -21.60 11.50 33.17
C GLY A 409 -22.63 10.38 33.08
N GLU A 410 -23.45 10.24 34.13
CA GLU A 410 -24.79 9.64 34.13
C GLU A 410 -25.84 10.59 33.54
#